data_AF-A0A803NZB0-F1
#
_entry.id   AF-A0A803NZB0-F1
#
_cell.length_a   1.000
_cell.length_b   1.000
_cell.length_c   1.000
_cell.angle_alpha   90.00
_cell.angle_beta   90.00
_cell.angle_gamma   90.00
#
_symmetry.space_group_name_H-M   'P 1'
#
loop_
_entity.id
_entity.type
_entity.pdbx_description
1 polymer ?
#
loop_
_entity_poly.entity_id
_entity_poly.type
_entity_poly.pdbx_seq_one_letter_code
_entity_poly.pdbx_strand_id
1 'polypeptide(L)'
;MATMPSHGLRHLYTTRPWQKTYRFSTSLASLSSFTEDSEQTKSNAAETSTTKSGPYFPKRNQTLELVCESLAFKGKGLCKVEDTGFVVLCDRALPGERFIGRVTRKKGNYAEVTKLKTLSPPWDLVDAPCEYAAYCGGCKMQNLSYEAQIRAKEQQVHDLVIHVGKFSQSELESLRIMKPIVPCDIQFHYRNKMEFSFGSAKWLPKEALAEKQEGDSNYALGLHAPGFFDKVLDVNKCLLQSEPANMVLAAIQDCWRDAELGLSPYNARSHVGFLKHLMLRSGRNLNNGLPELMVNFVTSSYKPELLKPLVERVTAVPEVVSVMNNVNTSVGNTSVGEEEYTLHGKPYITETLRGLTFQISANSFFQTNTRQAEVLYRLIEECAGLRGDGSEIVLDLFCGTGTIGLTLARRVKHVYGYEVVPQAISDARLNAELNDIHNATFVQGDLNKIDENFGSNFPRPDIVISDPNRPGMHMKLIKFLLKLKAPQIIYVSCNPATCARDLDYLCHGVMEKNIKGCYKLKSVQPVDMFPHTPHIECICLLELCDNPS
;
A
#
# COMPACT_ATOMS: atom_id res chain seq x y z
N MET A 1 28.28 -1.40 48.67
CA MET A 1 28.91 -0.06 48.59
C MET A 1 29.44 0.14 47.18
N ALA A 2 28.73 0.94 46.38
CA ALA A 2 29.24 1.73 45.26
C ALA A 2 28.03 2.49 44.69
N THR A 3 28.03 3.80 44.89
CA THR A 3 27.00 4.79 44.57
C THR A 3 27.00 5.14 43.08
N MET A 4 25.83 5.11 42.45
CA MET A 4 25.59 5.67 41.10
C MET A 4 24.97 7.07 41.23
N PRO A 5 25.42 8.09 40.45
CA PRO A 5 24.89 9.44 40.55
C PRO A 5 23.59 9.60 39.74
N SER A 6 22.63 10.29 40.35
CA SER A 6 21.41 10.80 39.73
C SER A 6 21.71 11.97 38.79
N HIS A 7 21.34 11.86 37.52
CA HIS A 7 21.18 13.03 36.64
C HIS A 7 19.76 13.05 36.07
N GLY A 8 18.97 14.00 36.57
CA GLY A 8 17.70 14.39 35.99
C GLY A 8 17.91 15.11 34.66
N LEU A 9 17.04 14.81 33.69
CA LEU A 9 16.97 15.52 32.43
C LEU A 9 15.59 16.17 32.29
N ARG A 10 15.67 17.48 32.11
CA ARG A 10 14.59 18.47 32.07
C ARG A 10 13.70 18.27 30.86
N HIS A 11 12.42 18.52 31.06
CA HIS A 11 11.46 18.83 30.00
C HIS A 11 12.00 19.93 29.09
N LEU A 12 12.17 19.62 27.80
CA LEU A 12 12.35 20.61 26.74
C LEU A 12 11.09 20.65 25.90
N TYR A 13 10.22 21.59 26.23
CA TYR A 13 9.21 22.10 25.30
C TYR A 13 9.94 22.92 24.23
N THR A 14 10.07 22.39 23.02
CA THR A 14 10.48 23.18 21.85
C THR A 14 9.23 23.56 21.05
N THR A 15 8.84 24.82 21.20
CA THR A 15 7.84 25.50 20.37
C THR A 15 8.32 25.54 18.91
N ARG A 16 7.56 24.95 17.99
CA ARG A 16 7.82 24.96 16.54
C ARG A 16 7.47 26.34 15.95
N PRO A 17 8.40 27.08 15.33
CA PRO A 17 8.13 28.41 14.79
C PRO A 17 7.79 28.36 13.29
N TRP A 18 6.64 27.78 12.92
CA TRP A 18 6.08 27.91 11.56
C TRP A 18 4.55 28.03 11.63
N GLN A 19 4.09 29.14 12.19
CA GLN A 19 2.76 29.70 11.97
C GLN A 19 2.93 31.20 11.71
N LYS A 20 3.13 31.56 10.44
CA LYS A 20 2.88 32.93 9.94
C LYS A 20 2.11 32.84 8.64
N THR A 21 0.79 32.92 8.81
CA THR A 21 -0.19 33.65 7.99
C THR A 21 0.32 34.23 6.65
N TYR A 22 -0.16 33.67 5.53
CA TYR A 22 -0.30 34.40 4.28
C TYR A 22 -1.74 34.93 4.18
N ARG A 23 -1.90 36.24 4.38
CA ARG A 23 -3.08 37.00 3.94
C ARG A 23 -2.82 37.47 2.51
N PHE A 24 -3.68 37.10 1.57
CA PHE A 24 -3.75 37.74 0.26
C PHE A 24 -4.41 39.12 0.42
N SER A 25 -3.68 40.20 0.12
CA SER A 25 -4.26 41.53 -0.05
C SER A 25 -4.43 41.81 -1.54
N THR A 26 -5.69 42.00 -1.95
CA THR A 26 -6.06 42.62 -3.21
C THR A 26 -5.87 44.14 -3.11
N SER A 27 -5.20 44.77 -4.07
CA SER A 27 -5.40 46.18 -4.36
C SER A 27 -5.30 46.47 -5.85
N LEU A 28 -6.44 46.83 -6.43
CA LEU A 28 -6.56 47.63 -7.63
C LEU A 28 -6.10 49.06 -7.33
N ALA A 29 -5.26 49.64 -8.19
CA ALA A 29 -5.34 51.07 -8.53
C ALA A 29 -4.51 51.40 -9.77
N SER A 30 -5.19 52.04 -10.70
CA SER A 30 -4.73 52.77 -11.89
C SER A 30 -3.75 53.90 -11.59
N LEU A 31 -2.89 54.26 -12.57
CA LEU A 31 -2.73 55.64 -13.07
C LEU A 31 -1.73 55.70 -14.25
N SER A 32 -1.79 56.82 -14.95
CA SER A 32 -1.55 57.04 -16.39
C SER A 32 -0.32 57.93 -16.72
N SER A 33 0.17 57.76 -17.97
CA SER A 33 0.67 58.77 -18.95
C SER A 33 2.01 59.52 -18.77
N PHE A 34 2.57 59.86 -19.96
CA PHE A 34 3.70 60.76 -20.38
C PHE A 34 4.99 60.01 -20.83
N THR A 35 5.21 59.74 -22.14
CA THR A 35 5.80 60.54 -23.27
C THR A 35 7.28 60.93 -23.04
N GLU A 36 8.27 60.71 -23.91
CA GLU A 36 8.45 61.09 -25.34
C GLU A 36 9.53 60.23 -26.07
N ASP A 37 9.43 60.23 -27.42
CA ASP A 37 10.42 60.22 -28.53
C ASP A 37 11.58 59.20 -28.61
N SER A 38 12.07 58.71 -29.77
CA SER A 38 11.78 58.68 -31.23
C SER A 38 12.88 57.72 -31.80
N GLU A 39 12.73 56.85 -32.81
CA GLU A 39 12.65 57.09 -34.25
C GLU A 39 12.49 55.73 -35.01
N GLN A 40 11.77 55.85 -36.12
CA GLN A 40 11.46 54.96 -37.25
C GLN A 40 12.36 53.73 -37.57
N THR A 41 11.73 52.59 -37.87
CA THR A 41 11.66 52.04 -39.26
C THR A 41 10.71 50.83 -39.44
N LYS A 42 9.68 51.07 -40.26
CA LYS A 42 9.00 50.18 -41.25
C LYS A 42 8.56 48.74 -40.87
N SER A 43 7.28 48.67 -40.50
CA SER A 43 6.21 47.85 -41.10
C SER A 43 6.55 46.45 -41.66
N ASN A 44 6.00 45.43 -41.01
CA ASN A 44 5.11 44.47 -41.66
C ASN A 44 4.03 44.02 -40.65
N ALA A 45 2.78 44.22 -41.04
CA ALA A 45 1.60 43.93 -40.23
C ALA A 45 1.53 42.44 -39.89
N ALA A 46 1.66 42.12 -38.61
CA ALA A 46 1.30 40.81 -38.09
C ALA A 46 -0.20 40.81 -37.79
N GLU A 47 -0.96 40.07 -38.57
CA GLU A 47 -2.32 39.67 -38.24
C GLU A 47 -2.30 38.94 -36.88
N THR A 48 -2.76 39.62 -35.84
CA THR A 48 -3.13 38.99 -34.58
C THR A 48 -4.38 38.15 -34.82
N SER A 49 -4.18 36.92 -35.29
CA SER A 49 -5.20 35.89 -35.21
C SER A 49 -5.31 35.43 -33.76
N THR A 50 -6.30 35.96 -33.06
CA THR A 50 -6.84 35.34 -31.84
C THR A 50 -7.44 34.00 -32.23
N THR A 51 -6.60 32.96 -32.26
CA THR A 51 -7.04 31.58 -32.41
C THR A 51 -7.74 31.18 -31.11
N LYS A 52 -9.06 30.98 -31.19
CA LYS A 52 -9.82 30.27 -30.17
C LYS A 52 -9.13 28.92 -29.94
N SER A 53 -8.47 28.76 -28.79
CA SER A 53 -7.70 27.57 -28.49
C SER A 53 -8.66 26.38 -28.32
N GLY A 54 -8.64 25.45 -29.28
CA GLY A 54 -9.22 24.13 -29.06
C GLY A 54 -8.57 23.43 -27.86
N PRO A 55 -9.15 22.32 -27.38
CA PRO A 55 -8.57 21.56 -26.27
C PRO A 55 -7.15 21.11 -26.64
N TYR A 56 -6.17 21.52 -25.84
CA TYR A 56 -4.77 21.13 -26.03
C TYR A 56 -4.60 19.64 -25.69
N PHE A 57 -3.95 18.93 -26.60
CA PHE A 57 -3.55 17.55 -26.38
C PHE A 57 -2.10 17.35 -26.83
N PRO A 58 -1.21 16.90 -25.94
CA PRO A 58 0.18 16.68 -26.31
C PRO A 58 0.29 15.53 -27.33
N LYS A 59 1.13 15.72 -28.35
CA LYS A 59 1.36 14.73 -29.42
C LYS A 59 2.27 13.61 -28.92
N ARG A 60 2.08 12.38 -29.41
CA ARG A 60 2.99 11.27 -29.10
C ARG A 60 4.42 11.62 -29.55
N ASN A 61 5.41 11.27 -28.74
CA ASN A 61 6.83 11.62 -28.89
C ASN A 61 7.17 13.11 -28.76
N GLN A 62 6.18 13.99 -28.51
CA GLN A 62 6.47 15.37 -28.15
C GLN A 62 7.28 15.42 -26.87
N THR A 63 8.27 16.30 -26.85
CA THR A 63 9.08 16.60 -25.69
C THR A 63 8.53 17.84 -25.00
N LEU A 64 8.40 17.79 -23.68
CA LEU A 64 7.87 18.84 -22.83
C LEU A 64 8.83 19.09 -21.68
N GLU A 65 9.05 20.36 -21.34
CA GLU A 65 9.60 20.72 -20.03
C GLU A 65 8.47 20.70 -19.02
N LEU A 66 8.67 20.00 -17.90
CA LEU A 66 7.64 19.74 -16.89
C LEU A 66 8.21 19.96 -15.50
N VAL A 67 7.37 20.45 -14.60
CA VAL A 67 7.59 20.47 -13.15
C VAL A 67 6.65 19.45 -12.52
N CYS A 68 7.19 18.57 -11.70
CA CYS A 68 6.37 17.66 -10.90
C CYS A 68 5.78 18.43 -9.70
N GLU A 69 4.46 18.60 -9.68
CA GLU A 69 3.75 19.34 -8.62
C GLU A 69 3.52 18.46 -7.39
N SER A 70 3.09 17.21 -7.60
CA SER A 70 2.71 16.28 -6.54
C SER A 70 2.87 14.83 -7.00
N LEU A 71 2.44 13.87 -6.15
CA LEU A 71 2.41 12.45 -6.50
C LEU A 71 0.96 11.96 -6.66
N ALA A 72 0.69 11.27 -7.75
CA ALA A 72 -0.54 10.54 -8.01
C ALA A 72 -0.44 9.06 -7.60
N PHE A 73 -1.55 8.33 -7.74
CA PHE A 73 -1.65 6.90 -7.43
C PHE A 73 -0.48 6.09 -8.05
N LYS A 74 0.05 5.12 -7.29
CA LYS A 74 1.27 4.35 -7.60
C LYS A 74 2.57 5.15 -7.67
N GLY A 75 2.60 6.35 -7.08
CA GLY A 75 3.80 7.18 -6.95
C GLY A 75 4.27 7.77 -8.27
N LYS A 76 3.34 8.03 -9.19
CA LYS A 76 3.65 8.74 -10.43
C LYS A 76 3.67 10.24 -10.14
N GLY A 77 4.70 10.95 -10.58
CA GLY A 77 4.72 12.41 -10.52
C GLY A 77 3.58 12.99 -11.36
N LEU A 78 2.78 13.85 -10.75
CA LEU A 78 1.70 14.61 -11.38
C LEU A 78 2.26 15.96 -11.80
N CYS A 79 2.18 16.24 -13.09
CA CYS A 79 2.63 17.48 -13.70
C CYS A 79 1.47 18.11 -14.48
N LYS A 80 1.55 19.41 -14.71
CA LYS A 80 0.68 20.13 -15.64
C LYS A 80 1.52 20.82 -16.70
N VAL A 81 1.01 20.86 -17.92
CA VAL A 81 1.62 21.67 -18.99
C VAL A 81 1.27 23.13 -18.72
N GLU A 82 2.28 23.98 -18.53
CA GLU A 82 2.18 25.37 -18.04
C GLU A 82 1.04 26.18 -18.70
N ASP A 83 0.99 26.21 -20.04
CA ASP A 83 0.02 27.03 -20.78
C ASP A 83 -1.41 26.49 -20.80
N THR A 84 -1.60 25.19 -20.52
CA THR A 84 -2.86 24.49 -20.83
C THR A 84 -3.48 23.81 -19.64
N GLY A 85 -2.72 23.64 -18.56
CA GLY A 85 -3.11 22.86 -17.39
C GLY A 85 -3.28 21.36 -17.66
N PHE A 86 -2.93 20.87 -18.86
CA PHE A 86 -3.16 19.48 -19.23
C PHE A 86 -2.34 18.53 -18.34
N VAL A 87 -3.00 17.53 -17.75
CA VAL A 87 -2.40 16.63 -16.76
C VAL A 87 -1.49 15.61 -17.43
N VAL A 88 -0.27 15.50 -16.92
CA VAL A 88 0.75 14.57 -17.37
C VAL A 88 1.29 13.78 -16.18
N LEU A 89 1.42 12.47 -16.34
CA LEU A 89 1.97 11.57 -15.33
C LEU A 89 3.35 11.05 -15.75
N CYS A 90 4.32 11.12 -14.85
CA CYS A 90 5.68 10.65 -15.07
C CYS A 90 6.09 9.64 -13.99
N ASP A 91 6.53 8.45 -14.37
CA ASP A 91 7.08 7.50 -13.39
C ASP A 91 8.47 7.99 -12.92
N ARG A 92 8.74 7.89 -11.61
CA ARG A 92 10.00 8.33 -10.98
C ARG A 92 10.31 9.84 -11.15
N ALA A 93 9.29 10.66 -11.38
CA ALA A 93 9.39 12.11 -11.13
C ALA A 93 8.96 12.40 -9.69
N LEU A 94 9.71 13.24 -8.99
CA LEU A 94 9.47 13.60 -7.59
C LEU A 94 8.99 15.05 -7.45
N PRO A 95 8.16 15.39 -6.45
CA PRO A 95 7.66 16.75 -6.26
C PRO A 95 8.79 17.80 -6.21
N GLY A 96 8.63 18.88 -6.97
CA GLY A 96 9.63 19.94 -7.14
C GLY A 96 10.71 19.66 -8.20
N GLU A 97 10.78 18.44 -8.76
CA GLU A 97 11.71 18.12 -9.84
C GLU A 97 11.29 18.81 -11.16
N ARG A 98 12.24 19.47 -11.82
CA ARG A 98 12.06 19.99 -13.18
C ARG A 98 12.80 19.10 -14.16
N PHE A 99 12.12 18.65 -15.21
CA PHE A 99 12.67 17.65 -16.13
C PHE A 99 12.10 17.79 -17.54
N ILE A 100 12.82 17.20 -18.50
CA ILE A 100 12.37 17.02 -19.86
C ILE A 100 11.69 15.64 -19.96
N GLY A 101 10.40 15.63 -20.27
CA GLY A 101 9.60 14.42 -20.46
C GLY A 101 9.19 14.22 -21.92
N ARG A 102 9.19 12.97 -22.40
CA ARG A 102 8.67 12.61 -23.73
C ARG A 102 7.37 11.86 -23.61
N VAL A 103 6.34 12.31 -24.32
CA VAL A 103 4.99 11.74 -24.31
C VAL A 103 5.01 10.34 -24.92
N THR A 104 4.70 9.32 -24.12
CA THR A 104 4.72 7.92 -24.55
C THR A 104 3.32 7.36 -24.78
N ARG A 105 2.36 7.74 -23.95
CA ARG A 105 0.99 7.22 -24.00
C ARG A 105 -0.03 8.33 -23.76
N LYS A 106 -1.14 8.31 -24.50
CA LYS A 106 -2.31 9.16 -24.27
C LYS A 106 -3.42 8.33 -23.62
N LYS A 107 -4.12 8.90 -22.64
CA LYS A 107 -5.29 8.29 -21.99
C LYS A 107 -6.34 9.36 -21.68
N GLY A 108 -7.32 9.53 -22.57
CA GLY A 108 -8.46 10.43 -22.36
C GLY A 108 -8.04 11.81 -21.85
N ASN A 109 -8.17 12.00 -20.53
CA ASN A 109 -7.98 13.25 -19.81
C ASN A 109 -6.54 13.48 -19.30
N TYR A 110 -5.61 12.56 -19.55
CA TYR A 110 -4.20 12.72 -19.18
C TYR A 110 -3.25 12.04 -20.18
N ALA A 111 -1.96 12.34 -20.08
CA ALA A 111 -0.90 11.66 -20.82
C ALA A 111 0.14 11.06 -19.86
N GLU A 112 0.88 10.06 -20.33
CA GLU A 112 2.06 9.53 -19.65
C GLU A 112 3.30 9.96 -20.41
N VAL A 113 4.33 10.35 -19.66
CA VAL A 113 5.66 10.69 -20.20
C VAL A 113 6.73 9.79 -19.60
N THR A 114 7.81 9.62 -20.35
CA THR A 114 9.07 9.07 -19.84
C THR A 114 10.05 10.21 -19.64
N LYS A 115 10.60 10.31 -18.43
CA LYS A 115 11.67 11.26 -18.10
C LYS A 115 12.90 10.98 -18.96
N LEU A 116 13.39 11.99 -19.66
CA LEU A 116 14.61 11.93 -20.47
C LEU A 116 15.81 12.50 -19.74
N LYS A 117 15.61 13.65 -19.10
CA LYS A 117 16.68 14.40 -18.43
C LYS A 117 16.11 15.23 -17.28
N THR A 118 16.74 15.16 -16.12
CA THR A 118 16.46 16.09 -15.02
C THR A 118 17.19 17.41 -15.29
N LEU A 119 16.47 18.53 -15.19
CA LEU A 119 16.99 19.88 -15.32
C LEU A 119 17.37 20.46 -13.95
N SER A 120 16.51 20.23 -12.95
CA SER A 120 16.80 20.53 -11.54
C SER A 120 16.22 19.43 -10.64
N PRO A 121 16.98 18.94 -9.66
CA PRO A 121 16.50 17.93 -8.71
C PRO A 121 15.39 18.51 -7.80
N PRO A 122 14.60 17.65 -7.12
CA PRO A 122 13.68 18.10 -6.08
C PRO A 122 14.46 18.61 -4.86
N TRP A 123 13.85 19.51 -4.08
CA TRP A 123 14.46 20.10 -2.89
C TRP A 123 14.73 19.08 -1.78
N ASP A 124 13.85 18.09 -1.66
CA ASP A 124 13.88 17.03 -0.65
C ASP A 124 14.61 15.76 -1.15
N LEU A 125 15.50 15.88 -2.15
CA LEU A 125 16.29 14.76 -2.68
C LEU A 125 17.22 14.20 -1.61
N VAL A 126 17.24 12.88 -1.45
CA VAL A 126 18.20 12.16 -0.60
C VAL A 126 18.78 10.98 -1.37
N ASP A 127 19.92 10.48 -0.94
CA ASP A 127 20.51 9.25 -1.50
C ASP A 127 19.68 8.03 -1.08
N ALA A 128 19.33 7.19 -2.06
CA ALA A 128 18.63 5.95 -1.79
C ALA A 128 19.62 4.88 -1.31
N PRO A 129 19.44 4.29 -0.10
CA PRO A 129 20.40 3.33 0.44
C PRO A 129 20.35 1.96 -0.25
N CYS A 130 19.25 1.63 -0.94
CA CYS A 130 19.14 0.38 -1.69
C CYS A 130 19.76 0.52 -3.08
N GLU A 131 20.73 -0.34 -3.40
CA GLU A 131 21.36 -0.43 -4.73
C GLU A 131 20.34 -0.63 -5.87
N TYR A 132 19.21 -1.28 -5.57
CA TYR A 132 18.16 -1.56 -6.53
C TYR A 132 17.13 -0.43 -6.66
N ALA A 133 17.23 0.68 -5.91
CA ALA A 133 16.18 1.70 -5.84
C ALA A 133 15.82 2.29 -7.22
N ALA A 134 16.77 2.39 -8.14
CA ALA A 134 16.58 2.88 -9.51
C ALA A 134 15.75 1.95 -10.40
N TYR A 135 15.63 0.66 -10.05
CA TYR A 135 15.06 -0.37 -10.93
C TYR A 135 13.93 -1.17 -10.27
N CYS A 136 14.03 -1.45 -8.97
CA CYS A 136 13.03 -2.19 -8.22
C CYS A 136 11.67 -1.50 -8.26
N GLY A 137 10.61 -2.27 -8.50
CA GLY A 137 9.24 -1.77 -8.52
C GLY A 137 8.59 -1.59 -7.14
N GLY A 138 9.22 -2.10 -6.08
CA GLY A 138 8.69 -2.07 -4.72
C GLY A 138 8.81 -0.70 -4.07
N CYS A 139 10.03 -0.17 -4.00
CA CYS A 139 10.31 1.13 -3.37
C CYS A 139 10.52 2.21 -4.43
N LYS A 140 9.62 3.18 -4.49
CA LYS A 140 9.65 4.24 -5.52
C LYS A 140 10.15 5.59 -5.02
N MET A 141 10.28 5.75 -3.70
CA MET A 141 10.53 7.06 -3.08
C MET A 141 11.68 7.01 -2.07
N GLN A 142 12.61 6.04 -2.20
CA GLN A 142 13.80 6.02 -1.31
C GLN A 142 14.72 7.23 -1.52
N ASN A 143 14.66 7.85 -2.70
CA ASN A 143 15.40 9.07 -3.02
C ASN A 143 14.61 10.36 -2.70
N LEU A 144 13.58 10.27 -1.86
CA LEU A 144 12.83 11.41 -1.35
C LEU A 144 12.88 11.36 0.18
N SER A 145 13.21 12.48 0.83
CA SER A 145 13.23 12.56 2.31
C SER A 145 11.94 12.02 2.91
N TYR A 146 12.02 11.36 4.06
CA TYR A 146 10.84 10.69 4.62
C TYR A 146 9.73 11.70 4.95
N GLU A 147 10.10 12.87 5.45
CA GLU A 147 9.19 13.97 5.71
C GLU A 147 8.46 14.43 4.44
N ALA A 148 9.15 14.46 3.30
CA ALA A 148 8.52 14.80 2.02
C ALA A 148 7.62 13.68 1.49
N GLN A 149 7.96 12.40 1.74
CA GLN A 149 7.05 11.28 1.45
C GLN A 149 5.74 11.43 2.22
N ILE A 150 5.82 11.73 3.52
CA ILE A 150 4.68 11.96 4.41
C ILE A 150 3.82 13.12 3.90
N ARG A 151 4.42 14.29 3.60
CA ARG A 151 3.70 15.44 3.02
C ARG A 151 2.99 15.08 1.71
N ALA A 152 3.68 14.37 0.80
CA ALA A 152 3.12 14.00 -0.50
C ALA A 152 1.96 13.00 -0.36
N LYS A 153 2.05 12.04 0.56
CA LYS A 153 0.97 11.10 0.86
C LYS A 153 -0.24 11.80 1.46
N GLU A 154 -0.02 12.69 2.43
CA GLU A 154 -1.09 13.47 3.07
C GLU A 154 -1.84 14.33 2.05
N GLN A 155 -1.11 15.07 1.21
CA GLN A 155 -1.71 15.88 0.15
C GLN A 155 -2.53 15.03 -0.83
N GLN A 156 -2.03 13.85 -1.20
CA GLN A 156 -2.77 12.95 -2.10
C GLN A 156 -4.12 12.54 -1.52
N VAL A 157 -4.20 12.20 -0.23
CA VAL A 157 -5.48 11.83 0.38
C VAL A 157 -6.43 13.02 0.43
N HIS A 158 -5.91 14.19 0.82
CA HIS A 158 -6.68 15.45 0.87
C HIS A 158 -7.31 15.78 -0.50
N ASP A 159 -6.51 15.78 -1.56
CA ASP A 159 -6.97 16.05 -2.94
C ASP A 159 -8.05 15.04 -3.38
N LEU A 160 -7.88 13.76 -3.04
CA LEU A 160 -8.82 12.70 -3.43
C LEU A 160 -10.15 12.83 -2.70
N VAL A 161 -10.14 13.12 -1.39
CA VAL A 161 -11.37 13.33 -0.61
C VAL A 161 -12.18 14.49 -1.20
N ILE A 162 -11.53 15.58 -1.63
CA ILE A 162 -12.23 16.72 -2.25
C ILE A 162 -12.75 16.38 -3.64
N HIS A 163 -11.86 15.96 -4.54
CA HIS A 163 -12.19 15.88 -5.97
C HIS A 163 -12.98 14.62 -6.33
N VAL A 164 -12.69 13.50 -5.67
CA VAL A 164 -13.36 12.21 -5.88
C VAL A 164 -14.45 12.01 -4.85
N GLY A 165 -14.19 12.29 -3.58
CA GLY A 165 -15.16 12.14 -2.49
C GLY A 165 -16.24 13.22 -2.44
N LYS A 166 -16.10 14.30 -3.21
CA LYS A 166 -17.04 15.43 -3.32
C LYS A 166 -17.26 16.23 -2.04
N PHE A 167 -16.34 16.13 -1.09
CA PHE A 167 -16.36 16.96 0.11
C PHE A 167 -15.81 18.36 -0.18
N SER A 168 -16.40 19.38 0.43
CA SER A 168 -15.92 20.75 0.28
C SER A 168 -14.72 21.04 1.19
N GLN A 169 -13.77 21.86 0.73
CA GLN A 169 -12.63 22.28 1.56
C GLN A 169 -13.10 22.89 2.90
N SER A 170 -14.11 23.77 2.85
CA SER A 170 -14.67 24.44 4.02
C SER A 170 -15.25 23.47 5.05
N GLU A 171 -15.89 22.39 4.60
CA GLU A 171 -16.42 21.35 5.49
C GLU A 171 -15.29 20.57 6.16
N LEU A 172 -14.30 20.12 5.38
CA LEU A 172 -13.17 19.36 5.91
C LEU A 172 -12.39 20.15 6.97
N GLU A 173 -12.18 21.45 6.76
CA GLU A 173 -11.49 22.35 7.68
C GLU A 173 -12.32 22.67 8.93
N SER A 174 -13.57 23.11 8.76
CA SER A 174 -14.42 23.53 9.88
C SER A 174 -14.70 22.40 10.86
N LEU A 175 -14.90 21.18 10.36
CA LEU A 175 -15.16 19.98 11.17
C LEU A 175 -13.89 19.21 11.54
N ARG A 176 -12.71 19.63 11.05
CA ARG A 176 -11.41 18.96 11.26
C ARG A 176 -11.48 17.46 10.93
N ILE A 177 -12.12 17.15 9.80
CA ILE A 177 -12.30 15.77 9.30
C ILE A 177 -10.94 15.17 8.96
N MET A 178 -10.11 15.91 8.23
CA MET A 178 -8.78 15.44 7.84
C MET A 178 -7.83 15.48 9.04
N LYS A 179 -7.30 14.31 9.42
CA LYS A 179 -6.24 14.19 10.42
C LYS A 179 -4.86 14.11 9.74
N PRO A 180 -3.78 14.59 10.38
CA PRO A 180 -2.42 14.46 9.84
C PRO A 180 -2.06 12.99 9.66
N ILE A 181 -1.34 12.63 8.59
CA ILE A 181 -0.90 11.24 8.37
C ILE A 181 -0.07 10.73 9.56
N VAL A 182 -0.34 9.52 10.02
CA VAL A 182 0.49 8.87 11.04
C VAL A 182 1.73 8.27 10.36
N PRO A 183 2.95 8.75 10.69
CA PRO A 183 4.17 8.21 10.13
C PRO A 183 4.45 6.80 10.68
N CYS A 184 5.39 6.11 10.04
CA CYS A 184 5.98 4.89 10.55
C CYS A 184 7.33 5.19 11.17
N ASP A 185 7.50 4.84 12.44
CA ASP A 185 8.75 5.07 13.16
C ASP A 185 9.92 4.26 12.58
N ILE A 186 9.63 3.17 11.86
CA ILE A 186 10.62 2.23 11.34
C ILE A 186 10.47 2.12 9.83
N GLN A 187 11.42 2.74 9.13
CA GLN A 187 11.35 2.92 7.67
C GLN A 187 11.98 1.75 6.88
N PHE A 188 12.79 0.92 7.54
CA PHE A 188 13.45 -0.26 6.97
C PHE A 188 13.29 -1.47 7.89
N HIS A 189 13.48 -2.68 7.36
CA HIS A 189 13.36 -3.95 8.09
C HIS A 189 11.98 -4.20 8.74
N TYR A 190 10.95 -3.45 8.34
CA TYR A 190 9.61 -3.56 8.91
C TYR A 190 8.82 -4.73 8.31
N ARG A 191 9.21 -5.21 7.11
CA ARG A 191 8.38 -6.11 6.32
C ARG A 191 8.58 -7.54 6.77
N ASN A 192 7.53 -8.10 7.36
CA ASN A 192 7.52 -9.46 7.87
C ASN A 192 7.18 -10.51 6.79
N LYS A 193 6.88 -10.12 5.55
CA LYS A 193 6.62 -11.03 4.44
C LYS A 193 7.22 -10.49 3.14
N MET A 194 8.08 -11.27 2.51
CA MET A 194 8.61 -11.01 1.17
C MET A 194 8.31 -12.17 0.23
N GLU A 195 8.07 -11.84 -1.03
CA GLU A 195 7.83 -12.79 -2.11
C GLU A 195 8.79 -12.49 -3.24
N PHE A 196 9.65 -13.47 -3.55
CA PHE A 196 10.61 -13.43 -4.64
C PHE A 196 10.18 -14.43 -5.71
N SER A 197 10.43 -14.10 -6.98
CA SER A 197 10.17 -14.96 -8.12
C SER A 197 11.46 -15.62 -8.58
N PHE A 198 11.39 -16.92 -8.86
CA PHE A 198 12.40 -17.61 -9.65
C PHE A 198 12.09 -17.36 -11.13
N GLY A 199 12.96 -16.63 -11.82
CA GLY A 199 12.77 -16.22 -13.21
C GLY A 199 13.74 -16.91 -14.15
N SER A 200 13.24 -17.37 -15.29
CA SER A 200 14.07 -17.88 -16.40
C SER A 200 14.74 -16.77 -17.23
N ALA A 201 14.40 -15.51 -16.97
CA ALA A 201 14.93 -14.34 -17.65
C ALA A 201 15.29 -13.22 -16.66
N LYS A 202 16.60 -13.00 -16.50
CA LYS A 202 17.16 -11.90 -15.72
C LYS A 202 16.91 -10.56 -16.41
N TRP A 203 16.43 -9.58 -15.64
CA TRP A 203 16.35 -8.19 -16.06
C TRP A 203 17.70 -7.52 -15.84
N LEU A 204 18.18 -6.79 -16.83
CA LEU A 204 19.40 -5.98 -16.76
C LEU A 204 19.10 -4.54 -17.19
N PRO A 205 19.72 -3.54 -16.55
CA PRO A 205 19.68 -2.16 -17.04
C PRO A 205 20.34 -2.07 -18.43
N LYS A 206 19.97 -1.05 -19.21
CA LYS A 206 20.39 -0.94 -20.62
C LYS A 206 21.90 -0.85 -20.78
N GLU A 207 22.54 -0.25 -19.80
CA GLU A 207 23.98 -0.04 -19.72
C GLU A 207 24.69 -1.38 -19.54
N ALA A 208 24.16 -2.26 -18.67
CA ALA A 208 24.69 -3.59 -18.42
C ALA A 208 24.38 -4.63 -19.52
N LEU A 209 23.43 -4.34 -20.43
CA LEU A 209 23.15 -5.23 -21.57
C LEU A 209 24.35 -5.36 -22.52
N ALA A 210 25.20 -4.33 -22.59
CA ALA A 210 26.40 -4.33 -23.43
C ALA A 210 27.54 -5.17 -22.82
N GLU A 211 27.51 -5.39 -21.50
CA GLU A 211 28.54 -6.09 -20.73
C GLU A 211 28.22 -7.57 -20.50
N LYS A 212 27.05 -8.04 -20.98
CA LYS A 212 26.61 -9.43 -20.79
C LYS A 212 27.59 -10.39 -21.48
N GLN A 213 28.32 -11.17 -20.69
CA GLN A 213 29.25 -12.18 -21.20
C GLN A 213 28.50 -13.45 -21.65
N GLU A 214 29.09 -14.14 -22.61
CA GLU A 214 28.61 -15.44 -23.09
C GLU A 214 28.84 -16.49 -21.98
N GLY A 215 27.76 -17.07 -21.44
CA GLY A 215 27.82 -18.05 -20.34
C GLY A 215 27.15 -17.62 -19.03
N ASP A 216 26.81 -16.33 -18.86
CA ASP A 216 26.09 -15.87 -17.67
C ASP A 216 24.71 -16.53 -17.57
N SER A 217 24.43 -17.14 -16.42
CA SER A 217 23.12 -17.73 -16.16
C SER A 217 22.03 -16.66 -16.30
N ASN A 218 21.09 -16.92 -17.18
CA ASN A 218 19.95 -16.03 -17.40
C ASN A 218 18.89 -16.15 -16.30
N TYR A 219 19.14 -16.98 -15.28
CA TYR A 219 18.23 -17.23 -14.18
C TYR A 219 18.39 -16.19 -13.06
N ALA A 220 17.28 -15.74 -12.50
CA ALA A 220 17.25 -14.73 -11.45
C ALA A 220 16.33 -15.16 -10.32
N LEU A 221 16.70 -14.80 -9.09
CA LEU A 221 15.83 -14.89 -7.93
C LEU A 221 15.67 -13.49 -7.36
N GLY A 222 14.45 -12.95 -7.39
CA GLY A 222 14.24 -11.59 -6.95
C GLY A 222 12.86 -11.05 -7.29
N LEU A 223 12.80 -9.79 -7.73
CA LEU A 223 11.53 -9.08 -7.93
C LEU A 223 11.31 -8.75 -9.41
N HIS A 224 10.05 -8.73 -9.85
CA HIS A 224 9.75 -8.32 -11.22
C HIS A 224 10.12 -6.85 -11.46
N ALA A 225 10.80 -6.61 -12.59
CA ALA A 225 11.11 -5.25 -13.00
C ALA A 225 9.82 -4.52 -13.46
N PRO A 226 9.66 -3.22 -13.14
CA PRO A 226 8.50 -2.44 -13.56
C PRO A 226 8.21 -2.56 -15.06
N GLY A 227 6.98 -2.93 -15.41
CA GLY A 227 6.54 -3.10 -16.79
C GLY A 227 6.88 -4.45 -17.42
N PHE A 228 7.56 -5.35 -16.71
CA PHE A 228 7.90 -6.69 -17.18
C PHE A 228 7.29 -7.76 -16.27
N PHE A 229 6.43 -8.60 -16.82
CA PHE A 229 5.82 -9.71 -16.08
C PHE A 229 6.69 -10.98 -16.10
N ASP A 230 7.64 -11.06 -17.03
CA ASP A 230 8.47 -12.24 -17.31
C ASP A 230 9.96 -12.03 -17.03
N LYS A 231 10.37 -10.80 -16.70
CA LYS A 231 11.75 -10.47 -16.35
C LYS A 231 11.90 -10.16 -14.86
N VAL A 232 12.88 -10.80 -14.24
CA VAL A 232 13.15 -10.70 -12.80
C VAL A 232 14.46 -9.97 -12.58
N LEU A 233 14.43 -8.90 -11.79
CA LEU A 233 15.61 -8.28 -11.21
C LEU A 233 16.14 -9.21 -10.14
N ASP A 234 17.40 -9.61 -10.29
CA ASP A 234 18.10 -10.45 -9.33
C ASP A 234 18.40 -9.65 -8.06
N VAL A 235 17.94 -10.13 -6.90
CA VAL A 235 18.02 -9.40 -5.63
C VAL A 235 18.80 -10.24 -4.63
N ASN A 236 19.91 -9.70 -4.13
CA ASN A 236 20.74 -10.34 -3.10
C ASN A 236 20.27 -9.96 -1.69
N LYS A 237 19.86 -8.71 -1.51
CA LYS A 237 19.42 -8.15 -0.24
C LYS A 237 18.22 -7.22 -0.42
N CYS A 238 17.25 -7.30 0.47
CA CYS A 238 16.17 -6.34 0.55
C CYS A 238 16.20 -5.62 1.90
N LEU A 239 16.34 -4.29 1.88
CA LEU A 239 16.35 -3.46 3.10
C LEU A 239 14.98 -3.41 3.81
N LEU A 240 13.91 -3.92 3.20
CA LEU A 240 12.60 -3.98 3.85
C LEU A 240 12.41 -5.22 4.72
N GLN A 241 13.14 -6.32 4.50
CA GLN A 241 12.99 -7.55 5.29
C GLN A 241 14.03 -7.65 6.41
N SER A 242 13.80 -8.58 7.34
CA SER A 242 14.69 -8.87 8.45
C SER A 242 16.05 -9.44 7.97
N GLU A 243 17.09 -9.29 8.80
CA GLU A 243 18.40 -9.82 8.46
C GLU A 243 18.42 -11.36 8.34
N PRO A 244 17.75 -12.15 9.23
CA PRO A 244 17.64 -13.60 9.04
C PRO A 244 16.99 -13.99 7.70
N ALA A 245 15.98 -13.23 7.24
CA ALA A 245 15.37 -13.45 5.92
C ALA A 245 16.35 -13.13 4.78
N ASN A 246 17.20 -12.10 4.91
CA ASN A 246 18.27 -11.83 3.95
C ASN A 246 19.34 -12.95 3.94
N MET A 247 19.68 -13.53 5.11
CA MET A 247 20.59 -14.67 5.19
C MET A 247 20.03 -15.90 4.45
N VAL A 248 18.74 -16.20 4.63
CA VAL A 248 18.07 -17.28 3.89
C VAL A 248 18.06 -17.01 2.37
N LEU A 249 17.75 -15.78 1.95
CA LEU A 249 17.78 -15.41 0.53
C LEU A 249 19.16 -15.62 -0.08
N ALA A 250 20.21 -15.16 0.60
CA ALA A 250 21.60 -15.34 0.17
C ALA A 250 21.98 -16.83 0.09
N ALA A 251 21.63 -17.61 1.13
CA ALA A 251 21.94 -19.04 1.17
C ALA A 251 21.30 -19.82 0.00
N ILE A 252 20.08 -19.46 -0.38
CA ILE A 252 19.42 -20.02 -1.57
C ILE A 252 20.13 -19.54 -2.84
N GLN A 253 20.38 -18.24 -2.98
CA GLN A 253 21.08 -17.63 -4.13
C GLN A 253 22.39 -18.34 -4.47
N ASP A 254 23.14 -18.77 -3.45
CA ASP A 254 24.44 -19.44 -3.58
C ASP A 254 24.41 -20.83 -4.24
N CYS A 255 23.26 -21.50 -4.32
CA CYS A 255 23.21 -22.88 -4.84
C CYS A 255 22.06 -23.19 -5.80
N TRP A 256 20.93 -22.48 -5.77
CA TRP A 256 19.74 -22.91 -6.52
C TRP A 256 19.94 -22.98 -8.05
N ARG A 257 20.95 -22.30 -8.59
CA ARG A 257 21.32 -22.31 -10.01
C ARG A 257 22.28 -23.46 -10.39
N ASP A 258 22.72 -24.26 -9.43
CA ASP A 258 23.57 -25.41 -9.68
C ASP A 258 22.81 -26.44 -10.54
N ALA A 259 23.39 -26.78 -11.69
CA ALA A 259 22.80 -27.70 -12.65
C ALA A 259 22.65 -29.12 -12.08
N GLU A 260 23.52 -29.52 -11.13
CA GLU A 260 23.48 -30.82 -10.46
C GLU A 260 22.20 -31.00 -9.62
N LEU A 261 21.59 -29.90 -9.16
CA LEU A 261 20.35 -29.95 -8.36
C LEU A 261 19.09 -30.22 -9.19
N GLY A 262 19.17 -30.11 -10.52
CA GLY A 262 18.01 -30.32 -11.42
C GLY A 262 16.87 -29.30 -11.22
N LEU A 263 17.14 -28.18 -10.56
CA LEU A 263 16.16 -27.12 -10.30
C LEU A 263 15.99 -26.25 -11.55
N SER A 264 14.73 -26.00 -11.93
CA SER A 264 14.40 -25.11 -13.06
C SER A 264 13.43 -24.02 -12.62
N PRO A 265 13.68 -22.74 -12.96
CA PRO A 265 12.71 -21.69 -12.72
C PRO A 265 11.50 -21.86 -13.66
N TYR A 266 10.32 -21.55 -13.16
CA TYR A 266 9.09 -21.56 -13.92
C TYR A 266 9.06 -20.40 -14.92
N ASN A 267 8.89 -20.72 -16.19
CA ASN A 267 8.80 -19.75 -17.25
C ASN A 267 7.35 -19.29 -17.43
N ALA A 268 7.09 -18.01 -17.17
CA ALA A 268 5.75 -17.42 -17.23
C ALA A 268 5.11 -17.41 -18.64
N ARG A 269 5.86 -17.68 -19.71
CA ARG A 269 5.36 -17.75 -21.10
C ARG A 269 5.11 -19.17 -21.57
N SER A 270 6.07 -20.08 -21.35
CA SER A 270 5.92 -21.48 -21.77
C SER A 270 5.18 -22.33 -20.75
N HIS A 271 5.02 -21.85 -19.51
CA HIS A 271 4.40 -22.56 -18.40
C HIS A 271 5.12 -23.87 -18.03
N VAL A 272 6.44 -23.88 -18.22
CA VAL A 272 7.33 -25.02 -17.90
C VAL A 272 8.34 -24.61 -16.84
N GLY A 273 8.67 -25.52 -15.94
CA GLY A 273 9.67 -25.35 -14.89
C GLY A 273 9.11 -25.74 -13.52
N PHE A 274 9.98 -25.79 -12.50
CA PHE A 274 9.65 -26.30 -11.17
C PHE A 274 9.43 -25.19 -10.14
N LEU A 275 10.43 -24.34 -9.93
CA LEU A 275 10.42 -23.28 -8.92
C LEU A 275 9.66 -22.05 -9.42
N LYS A 276 8.60 -21.64 -8.73
CA LYS A 276 7.83 -20.42 -9.06
C LYS A 276 8.24 -19.25 -8.18
N HIS A 277 8.07 -19.40 -6.87
CA HIS A 277 8.31 -18.33 -5.90
C HIS A 277 9.02 -18.84 -4.65
N LEU A 278 9.74 -17.92 -4.00
CA LEU A 278 10.25 -18.05 -2.64
C LEU A 278 9.54 -17.01 -1.79
N MET A 279 8.75 -17.45 -0.82
CA MET A 279 8.11 -16.58 0.16
C MET A 279 8.82 -16.72 1.51
N LEU A 280 9.28 -15.61 2.06
CA LEU A 280 9.92 -15.55 3.38
C LEU A 280 9.00 -14.78 4.31
N ARG A 281 8.66 -15.37 5.46
CA ARG A 281 7.80 -14.72 6.46
C ARG A 281 8.43 -14.76 7.84
N SER A 282 8.58 -13.60 8.47
CA SER A 282 9.06 -13.47 9.84
C SER A 282 7.89 -13.29 10.82
N GLY A 283 8.08 -13.76 12.04
CA GLY A 283 7.18 -13.60 13.17
C GLY A 283 7.97 -13.60 14.47
N ARG A 284 7.28 -13.79 15.59
CA ARG A 284 7.88 -13.91 16.93
C ARG A 284 7.24 -15.06 17.68
N ASN A 285 8.09 -15.86 18.31
CA ASN A 285 7.66 -16.99 19.09
C ASN A 285 6.84 -16.53 20.31
N LEU A 286 5.70 -17.18 20.52
CA LEU A 286 4.78 -16.91 21.62
C LEU A 286 5.43 -16.98 23.01
N ASN A 287 6.32 -17.95 23.25
CA ASN A 287 6.77 -18.30 24.60
C ASN A 287 7.97 -17.48 25.05
N ASN A 288 8.87 -17.13 24.12
CA ASN A 288 10.14 -16.47 24.45
C ASN A 288 10.37 -15.15 23.67
N GLY A 289 9.47 -14.77 22.76
CA GLY A 289 9.56 -13.54 21.97
C GLY A 289 10.67 -13.52 20.93
N LEU A 290 11.39 -14.62 20.74
CA LEU A 290 12.48 -14.71 19.77
C LEU A 290 11.94 -14.69 18.33
N PRO A 291 12.70 -14.18 17.34
CA PRO A 291 12.30 -14.19 15.94
C PRO A 291 12.04 -15.62 15.43
N GLU A 292 10.95 -15.78 14.68
CA GLU A 292 10.67 -16.98 13.90
C GLU A 292 10.70 -16.62 12.41
N LEU A 293 11.15 -17.56 11.57
CA LEU A 293 11.20 -17.42 10.12
C LEU A 293 10.59 -18.67 9.46
N MET A 294 9.66 -18.42 8.54
CA MET A 294 9.10 -19.40 7.63
C MET A 294 9.71 -19.20 6.24
N VAL A 295 10.13 -20.31 5.64
CA VAL A 295 10.59 -20.38 4.25
C VAL A 295 9.57 -21.20 3.47
N ASN A 296 8.92 -20.60 2.47
CA ASN A 296 7.94 -21.30 1.64
C ASN A 296 8.39 -21.32 0.18
N PHE A 297 8.61 -22.52 -0.34
CA PHE A 297 8.86 -22.75 -1.75
C PHE A 297 7.53 -22.97 -2.47
N VAL A 298 7.23 -22.12 -3.46
CA VAL A 298 6.08 -22.32 -4.33
C VAL A 298 6.55 -23.04 -5.59
N THR A 299 6.00 -24.21 -5.87
CA THR A 299 6.41 -25.08 -6.99
C THR A 299 5.24 -25.43 -7.90
N SER A 300 5.54 -25.83 -9.13
CA SER A 300 4.51 -26.31 -10.09
C SER A 300 4.00 -27.72 -9.82
N SER A 301 4.72 -28.51 -9.02
CA SER A 301 4.38 -29.88 -8.65
C SER A 301 5.03 -30.25 -7.32
N TYR A 302 4.53 -31.31 -6.67
CA TYR A 302 5.13 -31.84 -5.43
C TYR A 302 6.31 -32.76 -5.76
N LYS A 303 7.53 -32.29 -5.48
CA LYS A 303 8.80 -33.02 -5.67
C LYS A 303 9.77 -32.68 -4.52
N PRO A 304 9.49 -33.12 -3.29
CA PRO A 304 10.25 -32.72 -2.10
C PRO A 304 11.73 -33.09 -2.18
N GLU A 305 12.08 -34.15 -2.92
CA GLU A 305 13.45 -34.60 -3.16
C GLU A 305 14.31 -33.54 -3.85
N LEU A 306 13.74 -32.73 -4.76
CA LEU A 306 14.45 -31.63 -5.43
C LEU A 306 14.70 -30.45 -4.48
N LEU A 307 13.84 -30.26 -3.47
CA LEU A 307 13.97 -29.18 -2.50
C LEU A 307 14.89 -29.52 -1.34
N LYS A 308 15.16 -30.81 -1.08
CA LYS A 308 15.96 -31.28 0.06
C LYS A 308 17.29 -30.52 0.25
N PRO A 309 18.12 -30.29 -0.79
CA PRO A 309 19.38 -29.55 -0.64
C PRO A 309 19.17 -28.09 -0.20
N LEU A 310 18.09 -27.45 -0.66
CA LEU A 310 17.73 -26.09 -0.24
C LEU A 310 17.22 -26.09 1.20
N VAL A 311 16.39 -27.07 1.58
CA VAL A 311 15.87 -27.23 2.95
C VAL A 311 17.01 -27.39 3.95
N GLU A 312 17.98 -28.27 3.67
CA GLU A 312 19.15 -28.48 4.53
C GLU A 312 19.97 -27.20 4.70
N ARG A 313 20.11 -26.40 3.64
CA ARG A 313 20.86 -25.15 3.70
C ARG A 313 20.14 -24.05 4.49
N VAL A 314 18.83 -23.87 4.30
CA VAL A 314 18.09 -22.80 5.00
C VAL A 314 17.85 -23.13 6.47
N THR A 315 17.76 -24.41 6.84
CA THR A 315 17.60 -24.85 8.24
C THR A 315 18.87 -24.66 9.08
N ALA A 316 20.01 -24.31 8.45
CA ALA A 316 21.20 -23.86 9.17
C ALA A 316 21.05 -22.45 9.78
N VAL A 317 20.04 -21.67 9.35
CA VAL A 317 19.70 -20.37 9.95
C VAL A 317 18.81 -20.62 11.18
N PRO A 318 19.25 -20.29 12.41
CA PRO A 318 18.56 -20.69 13.65
C PRO A 318 17.11 -20.21 13.77
N GLU A 319 16.79 -19.07 13.17
CA GLU A 319 15.44 -18.51 13.17
C GLU A 319 14.45 -19.29 12.28
N VAL A 320 14.94 -20.16 11.37
CA VAL A 320 14.08 -20.96 10.50
C VAL A 320 13.42 -22.09 11.28
N VAL A 321 12.16 -21.90 11.63
CA VAL A 321 11.35 -22.87 12.39
C VAL A 321 10.31 -23.59 11.53
N SER A 322 10.13 -23.16 10.29
CA SER A 322 9.13 -23.67 9.36
C SER A 322 9.66 -23.63 7.93
N VAL A 323 9.68 -24.78 7.25
CA VAL A 323 9.91 -24.84 5.80
C VAL A 323 8.72 -25.52 5.14
N MET A 324 8.09 -24.81 4.22
CA MET A 324 6.87 -25.21 3.53
C MET A 324 7.13 -25.40 2.04
N ASN A 325 6.36 -26.29 1.42
CA ASN A 325 6.21 -26.34 -0.02
C ASN A 325 4.73 -26.17 -0.39
N ASN A 326 4.43 -25.08 -1.05
CA ASN A 326 3.14 -24.80 -1.64
C ASN A 326 3.14 -25.22 -3.12
N VAL A 327 2.28 -26.16 -3.50
CA VAL A 327 2.13 -26.56 -4.89
C VAL A 327 1.05 -25.71 -5.54
N ASN A 328 1.39 -25.04 -6.63
CA ASN A 328 0.48 -24.24 -7.42
C ASN A 328 0.54 -24.76 -8.86
N THR A 329 -0.54 -25.37 -9.34
CA THR A 329 -0.61 -25.88 -10.72
C THR A 329 -1.14 -24.83 -11.71
N SER A 330 -1.71 -23.73 -11.20
CA SER A 330 -2.23 -22.62 -12.00
C SER A 330 -1.17 -21.96 -12.90
N VAL A 331 -1.62 -21.48 -14.05
CA VAL A 331 -0.81 -20.65 -14.96
C VAL A 331 -0.56 -19.24 -14.42
N GLY A 332 -1.35 -18.82 -13.43
CA GLY A 332 -1.24 -17.51 -12.81
C GLY A 332 0.08 -17.33 -12.04
N ASN A 333 0.55 -16.09 -11.97
CA ASN A 333 1.75 -15.72 -11.23
C ASN A 333 1.40 -15.42 -9.75
N THR A 334 0.85 -16.41 -9.04
CA THR A 334 0.48 -16.29 -7.62
C THR A 334 1.42 -17.12 -6.74
N SER A 335 1.80 -16.54 -5.61
CA SER A 335 2.65 -17.16 -4.59
C SER A 335 1.88 -18.02 -3.57
N VAL A 336 0.60 -18.30 -3.86
CA VAL A 336 -0.31 -19.08 -3.02
C VAL A 336 -0.43 -20.48 -3.61
N GLY A 337 -0.28 -21.52 -2.79
CA GLY A 337 -0.48 -22.91 -3.20
C GLY A 337 -1.94 -23.35 -3.15
N GLU A 338 -2.26 -24.35 -3.97
CA GLU A 338 -3.49 -25.14 -3.87
C GLU A 338 -3.35 -26.23 -2.79
N GLU A 339 -2.12 -26.72 -2.59
CA GLU A 339 -1.77 -27.73 -1.59
C GLU A 339 -0.55 -27.28 -0.77
N GLU A 340 -0.56 -27.53 0.54
CA GLU A 340 0.50 -27.15 1.47
C GLU A 340 1.18 -28.38 2.10
N TYR A 341 2.49 -28.47 1.98
CA TYR A 341 3.30 -29.55 2.55
C TYR A 341 4.35 -28.98 3.50
N THR A 342 4.46 -29.54 4.71
CA THR A 342 5.54 -29.16 5.65
C THR A 342 6.78 -30.01 5.34
N LEU A 343 7.89 -29.36 5.00
CA LEU A 343 9.18 -30.00 4.74
C LEU A 343 10.08 -30.03 5.97
N HIS A 344 9.93 -29.06 6.89
CA HIS A 344 10.67 -28.99 8.13
C HIS A 344 9.91 -28.19 9.20
N GLY A 345 10.00 -28.63 10.46
CA GLY A 345 9.50 -27.89 11.61
C GLY A 345 7.97 -27.79 11.65
N LYS A 346 7.46 -26.61 11.97
CA LYS A 346 6.01 -26.35 12.15
C LYS A 346 5.34 -25.95 10.83
N PRO A 347 4.03 -26.21 10.64
CA PRO A 347 3.27 -25.73 9.48
C PRO A 347 2.89 -24.23 9.55
N TYR A 348 3.28 -23.54 10.63
CA TYR A 348 2.98 -22.13 10.89
C TYR A 348 4.12 -21.47 11.66
N ILE A 349 4.10 -20.13 11.69
CA ILE A 349 4.84 -19.31 12.67
C ILE A 349 3.84 -18.55 13.54
N THR A 350 4.29 -17.97 14.64
CA THR A 350 3.47 -17.07 15.46
C THR A 350 3.87 -15.61 15.32
N GLU A 351 2.95 -14.71 15.63
CA GLU A 351 3.25 -13.29 15.84
C GLU A 351 2.37 -12.75 16.96
N THR A 352 2.89 -11.77 17.70
CA THR A 352 2.11 -11.03 18.69
C THR A 352 1.70 -9.69 18.12
N LEU A 353 0.41 -9.36 18.27
CA LEU A 353 -0.15 -8.10 17.83
C LEU A 353 -1.15 -7.61 18.88
N ARG A 354 -0.87 -6.45 19.48
CA ARG A 354 -1.70 -5.85 20.53
C ARG A 354 -1.99 -6.79 21.72
N GLY A 355 -0.99 -7.59 22.09
CA GLY A 355 -1.10 -8.55 23.19
C GLY A 355 -1.93 -9.80 22.89
N LEU A 356 -2.37 -9.98 21.63
CA LEU A 356 -2.96 -11.21 21.14
C LEU A 356 -1.93 -11.98 20.30
N THR A 357 -2.07 -13.29 20.30
CA THR A 357 -1.19 -14.19 19.55
C THR A 357 -1.91 -14.73 18.33
N PHE A 358 -1.24 -14.65 17.18
CA PHE A 358 -1.77 -15.14 15.92
C PHE A 358 -0.88 -16.25 15.40
N GLN A 359 -1.49 -17.37 15.01
CA GLN A 359 -0.83 -18.34 14.15
C GLN A 359 -0.96 -17.91 12.70
N ILE A 360 0.14 -18.04 11.97
CA ILE A 360 0.28 -17.54 10.61
C ILE A 360 0.78 -18.68 9.72
N SER A 361 -0.11 -19.18 8.87
CA SER A 361 0.17 -20.17 7.83
C SER A 361 0.80 -19.53 6.59
N ALA A 362 1.36 -20.34 5.68
CA ALA A 362 2.05 -19.83 4.49
C ALA A 362 1.12 -19.04 3.55
N ASN A 363 -0.10 -19.55 3.33
CA ASN A 363 -1.09 -18.94 2.44
C ASN A 363 -1.95 -17.85 3.10
N SER A 364 -2.01 -17.77 4.44
CA SER A 364 -2.81 -16.75 5.13
C SER A 364 -2.35 -15.32 4.82
N PHE A 365 -3.30 -14.39 4.78
CA PHE A 365 -3.00 -12.96 4.83
C PHE A 365 -2.74 -12.54 6.27
N PHE A 366 -1.67 -11.76 6.46
CA PHE A 366 -1.36 -11.06 7.70
C PHE A 366 -0.71 -9.73 7.35
N GLN A 367 -0.92 -8.71 8.18
CA GLN A 367 -0.39 -7.37 7.89
C GLN A 367 1.13 -7.41 7.80
N THR A 368 1.68 -6.90 6.68
CA THR A 368 3.11 -7.10 6.39
C THR A 368 4.06 -6.20 7.19
N ASN A 369 3.53 -5.23 7.94
CA ASN A 369 4.27 -4.38 8.86
C ASN A 369 3.61 -4.49 10.24
N THR A 370 4.03 -5.47 11.06
CA THR A 370 3.41 -5.76 12.37
C THR A 370 3.33 -4.52 13.25
N ARG A 371 4.44 -3.76 13.37
CA ARG A 371 4.51 -2.59 14.27
C ARG A 371 3.56 -1.48 13.86
N GLN A 372 3.47 -1.19 12.56
CA GLN A 372 2.53 -0.19 12.06
C GLN A 372 1.08 -0.70 12.09
N ALA A 373 0.85 -2.00 11.95
CA ALA A 373 -0.47 -2.61 12.12
C ALA A 373 -1.00 -2.43 13.57
N GLU A 374 -0.15 -2.51 14.59
CA GLU A 374 -0.56 -2.20 15.97
C GLU A 374 -1.04 -0.76 16.11
N VAL A 375 -0.37 0.19 15.46
CA VAL A 375 -0.77 1.60 15.40
C VAL A 375 -2.10 1.75 14.66
N LEU A 376 -2.24 1.12 13.49
CA LEU A 376 -3.48 1.13 12.71
C LEU A 376 -4.66 0.60 13.53
N TYR A 377 -4.48 -0.52 14.22
CA TYR A 377 -5.54 -1.17 14.98
C TYR A 377 -5.90 -0.41 16.25
N ARG A 378 -4.93 0.26 16.89
CA ARG A 378 -5.20 1.23 17.95
C ARG A 378 -6.08 2.38 17.44
N LEU A 379 -5.76 2.95 16.27
CA LEU A 379 -6.55 4.02 15.67
C LEU A 379 -7.96 3.57 15.27
N ILE A 380 -8.13 2.33 14.79
CA ILE A 380 -9.45 1.73 14.54
C ILE A 380 -10.26 1.65 15.84
N GLU A 381 -9.66 1.18 16.92
CA GLU A 381 -10.32 1.14 18.22
C GLU A 381 -10.68 2.54 18.74
N GLU A 382 -9.78 3.52 18.61
CA GLU A 382 -10.04 4.91 18.97
C GLU A 382 -11.23 5.47 18.16
N CYS A 383 -11.33 5.13 16.86
CA CYS A 383 -12.48 5.49 16.04
C CYS A 383 -13.77 4.78 16.47
N ALA A 384 -13.68 3.52 16.90
CA ALA A 384 -14.82 2.75 17.40
C ALA A 384 -15.46 3.40 18.64
N GLY A 385 -14.69 4.12 19.45
CA GLY A 385 -15.22 4.93 20.54
C GLY A 385 -16.11 4.11 21.49
N LEU A 386 -15.67 2.89 21.83
CA LEU A 386 -16.44 1.95 22.64
C LEU A 386 -16.92 2.61 23.95
N ARG A 387 -18.19 2.42 24.28
CA ARG A 387 -18.89 2.82 25.51
C ARG A 387 -18.20 2.29 26.76
N GLY A 388 -17.56 1.13 26.66
CA GLY A 388 -16.82 0.49 27.74
C GLY A 388 -17.68 -0.32 28.71
N ASP A 389 -19.01 -0.38 28.50
CA ASP A 389 -19.93 -1.24 29.23
C ASP A 389 -20.04 -2.67 28.64
N GLY A 390 -19.34 -2.92 27.53
CA GLY A 390 -19.28 -4.23 26.88
C GLY A 390 -20.58 -4.63 26.16
N SER A 391 -21.45 -3.68 25.85
CA SER A 391 -22.77 -3.96 25.25
C SER A 391 -22.75 -4.00 23.72
N GLU A 392 -21.74 -3.44 23.08
CA GLU A 392 -21.67 -3.26 21.63
C GLU A 392 -21.53 -4.57 20.86
N ILE A 393 -22.13 -4.60 19.68
CA ILE A 393 -21.95 -5.67 18.70
C ILE A 393 -21.15 -5.13 17.51
N VAL A 394 -20.04 -5.79 17.20
CA VAL A 394 -19.15 -5.42 16.08
C VAL A 394 -19.35 -6.39 14.92
N LEU A 395 -19.53 -5.85 13.72
CA LEU A 395 -19.51 -6.59 12.47
C LEU A 395 -18.21 -6.28 11.72
N ASP A 396 -17.30 -7.25 11.64
CA ASP A 396 -16.01 -7.16 10.96
C ASP A 396 -16.10 -7.79 9.55
N LEU A 397 -16.17 -6.94 8.53
CA LEU A 397 -16.26 -7.35 7.13
C LEU A 397 -14.87 -7.42 6.51
N PHE A 398 -14.60 -8.49 5.74
CA PHE A 398 -13.26 -8.83 5.24
C PHE A 398 -12.29 -9.13 6.40
N CYS A 399 -12.78 -9.84 7.41
CA CYS A 399 -12.07 -10.02 8.67
C CYS A 399 -10.76 -10.83 8.55
N GLY A 400 -10.50 -11.48 7.41
CA GLY A 400 -9.31 -12.30 7.21
C GLY A 400 -9.16 -13.36 8.31
N THR A 401 -8.03 -13.34 9.01
CA THR A 401 -7.73 -14.23 10.14
C THR A 401 -8.21 -13.68 11.49
N GLY A 402 -9.15 -12.72 11.48
CA GLY A 402 -9.78 -12.13 12.66
C GLY A 402 -8.96 -11.04 13.36
N THR A 403 -7.92 -10.52 12.72
CA THR A 403 -6.93 -9.66 13.40
C THR A 403 -7.51 -8.36 13.96
N ILE A 404 -8.46 -7.73 13.26
CA ILE A 404 -9.09 -6.49 13.74
C ILE A 404 -10.17 -6.82 14.77
N GLY A 405 -11.13 -7.69 14.45
CA GLY A 405 -12.22 -8.06 15.36
C GLY A 405 -11.75 -8.62 16.71
N LEU A 406 -10.78 -9.54 16.72
CA LEU A 406 -10.25 -10.13 17.97
C LEU A 406 -9.58 -9.07 18.87
N THR A 407 -8.91 -8.10 18.25
CA THR A 407 -8.69 -6.71 18.71
C THR A 407 -9.57 -6.16 19.83
N LEU A 408 -10.86 -6.25 19.54
CA LEU A 408 -11.94 -5.53 20.22
C LEU A 408 -12.77 -6.48 21.07
N ALA A 409 -12.70 -7.80 20.80
CA ALA A 409 -13.57 -8.81 21.38
C ALA A 409 -13.65 -8.76 22.91
N ARG A 410 -12.55 -8.48 23.61
CA ARG A 410 -12.52 -8.38 25.08
C ARG A 410 -13.33 -7.21 25.68
N ARG A 411 -13.79 -6.26 24.87
CA ARG A 411 -14.47 -5.04 25.31
C ARG A 411 -15.85 -4.82 24.69
N VAL A 412 -16.32 -5.80 23.93
CA VAL A 412 -17.61 -5.74 23.24
C VAL A 412 -18.41 -6.98 23.59
N LYS A 413 -19.71 -6.93 23.34
CA LYS A 413 -20.60 -8.06 23.60
C LYS A 413 -20.25 -9.23 22.71
N HIS A 414 -20.11 -8.97 21.41
CA HIS A 414 -19.81 -10.00 20.41
C HIS A 414 -19.19 -9.42 19.15
N VAL A 415 -18.33 -10.20 18.50
CA VAL A 415 -17.74 -9.88 17.19
C VAL A 415 -18.25 -10.89 16.16
N TYR A 416 -18.82 -10.40 15.06
CA TYR A 416 -19.20 -11.21 13.91
C TYR A 416 -18.27 -10.91 12.74
N GLY A 417 -17.50 -11.88 12.28
CA GLY A 417 -16.54 -11.73 11.19
C GLY A 417 -17.00 -12.41 9.90
N TYR A 418 -16.84 -11.75 8.76
CA TYR A 418 -17.07 -12.31 7.42
C TYR A 418 -15.82 -12.31 6.57
N GLU A 419 -15.52 -13.46 5.96
CA GLU A 419 -14.39 -13.63 5.04
C GLU A 419 -14.74 -14.67 3.96
N VAL A 420 -14.25 -14.47 2.74
CA VAL A 420 -14.54 -15.36 1.60
C VAL A 420 -13.63 -16.60 1.60
N VAL A 421 -12.42 -16.47 2.13
CA VAL A 421 -11.39 -17.52 2.16
C VAL A 421 -11.63 -18.49 3.34
N PRO A 422 -11.94 -19.78 3.09
CA PRO A 422 -12.19 -20.76 4.16
C PRO A 422 -11.02 -20.92 5.12
N GLN A 423 -9.78 -20.93 4.61
CA GLN A 423 -8.58 -21.06 5.43
C GLN A 423 -8.43 -19.90 6.41
N ALA A 424 -8.72 -18.68 5.98
CA ALA A 424 -8.65 -17.50 6.84
C ALA A 424 -9.69 -17.56 7.97
N ILE A 425 -10.90 -18.08 7.69
CA ILE A 425 -11.93 -18.35 8.71
C ILE A 425 -11.46 -19.44 9.70
N SER A 426 -10.82 -20.50 9.21
CA SER A 426 -10.24 -21.55 10.08
C SER A 426 -9.18 -20.96 11.00
N ASP A 427 -8.25 -20.18 10.44
CA ASP A 427 -7.20 -19.49 11.19
C ASP A 427 -7.81 -18.49 12.18
N ALA A 428 -8.89 -17.78 11.82
CA ALA A 428 -9.58 -16.84 12.72
C ALA A 428 -10.21 -17.53 13.94
N ARG A 429 -10.81 -18.71 13.76
CA ARG A 429 -11.36 -19.52 14.87
C ARG A 429 -10.25 -20.01 15.78
N LEU A 430 -9.16 -20.52 15.20
CA LEU A 430 -7.99 -20.96 15.96
C LEU A 430 -7.36 -19.80 16.74
N ASN A 431 -7.24 -18.62 16.13
CA ASN A 431 -6.75 -17.42 16.80
C ASN A 431 -7.69 -16.98 17.94
N ALA A 432 -9.01 -17.12 17.81
CA ALA A 432 -9.92 -16.86 18.93
C ALA A 432 -9.69 -17.81 20.10
N GLU A 433 -9.59 -19.12 19.81
CA GLU A 433 -9.30 -20.15 20.80
C GLU A 433 -7.94 -19.92 21.49
N LEU A 434 -6.89 -19.62 20.74
CA LEU A 434 -5.54 -19.34 21.26
C LEU A 434 -5.46 -18.13 22.20
N ASN A 435 -6.45 -17.23 22.13
CA ASN A 435 -6.50 -16.02 22.94
C ASN A 435 -7.60 -16.05 24.01
N ASP A 436 -8.22 -17.21 24.22
CA ASP A 436 -9.36 -17.43 25.12
C ASP A 436 -10.54 -16.47 24.84
N ILE A 437 -10.81 -16.24 23.55
CA ILE A 437 -11.90 -15.37 23.09
C ILE A 437 -13.07 -16.24 22.63
N HIS A 438 -14.16 -16.24 23.42
CA HIS A 438 -15.36 -17.05 23.15
C HIS A 438 -16.54 -16.26 22.54
N ASN A 439 -16.43 -14.93 22.48
CA ASN A 439 -17.47 -14.03 21.97
C ASN A 439 -17.18 -13.53 20.54
N ALA A 440 -16.62 -14.40 19.71
CA ALA A 440 -16.37 -14.13 18.29
C ALA A 440 -16.97 -15.25 17.42
N THR A 441 -17.62 -14.88 16.32
CA THR A 441 -18.21 -15.83 15.36
C THR A 441 -17.76 -15.47 13.95
N PHE A 442 -17.07 -16.40 13.30
CA PHE A 442 -16.55 -16.23 11.95
C PHE A 442 -17.34 -17.04 10.93
N VAL A 443 -17.84 -16.35 9.90
CA VAL A 443 -18.72 -16.89 8.87
C VAL A 443 -18.07 -16.75 7.51
N GLN A 444 -18.05 -17.84 6.75
CA GLN A 444 -17.62 -17.78 5.35
C GLN A 444 -18.70 -17.08 4.52
N GLY A 445 -18.33 -16.06 3.75
CA GLY A 445 -19.26 -15.37 2.86
C GLY A 445 -18.57 -14.48 1.82
N ASP A 446 -19.11 -14.45 0.61
CA ASP A 446 -18.65 -13.56 -0.45
C ASP A 446 -19.42 -12.23 -0.40
N LEU A 447 -18.75 -11.18 0.07
CA LEU A 447 -19.31 -9.82 0.17
C LEU A 447 -19.59 -9.17 -1.20
N ASN A 448 -19.17 -9.79 -2.31
CA ASN A 448 -19.59 -9.39 -3.66
C ASN A 448 -20.89 -10.10 -4.11
N LYS A 449 -21.33 -11.13 -3.38
CA LYS A 449 -22.53 -11.91 -3.65
C LYS A 449 -23.54 -11.85 -2.49
N ILE A 450 -23.63 -10.69 -1.85
CA ILE A 450 -24.66 -10.38 -0.85
C ILE A 450 -26.04 -10.54 -1.48
N ASP A 451 -26.87 -11.38 -0.84
CA ASP A 451 -28.28 -11.59 -1.14
C ASP A 451 -29.16 -10.87 -0.09
N GLU A 452 -30.48 -11.06 -0.16
CA GLU A 452 -31.42 -10.41 0.76
C GLU A 452 -31.37 -10.94 2.19
N ASN A 453 -30.83 -12.15 2.39
CA ASN A 453 -30.73 -12.83 3.67
C ASN A 453 -29.38 -12.59 4.36
N PHE A 454 -28.41 -11.99 3.67
CA PHE A 454 -27.11 -11.68 4.26
C PHE A 454 -27.26 -10.81 5.51
N GLY A 455 -26.71 -11.28 6.62
CA GLY A 455 -26.78 -10.61 7.93
C GLY A 455 -28.08 -10.84 8.72
N SER A 456 -29.07 -11.58 8.20
CA SER A 456 -30.33 -11.86 8.92
C SER A 456 -30.14 -12.76 10.15
N ASN A 457 -29.04 -13.54 10.17
CA ASN A 457 -28.74 -14.49 11.23
C ASN A 457 -28.08 -13.86 12.46
N PHE A 458 -27.83 -12.54 12.45
CA PHE A 458 -27.11 -11.86 13.52
C PHE A 458 -27.86 -10.64 14.04
N PRO A 459 -27.67 -10.27 15.32
CA PRO A 459 -28.22 -9.03 15.84
C PRO A 459 -27.70 -7.82 15.06
N ARG A 460 -28.47 -6.73 15.07
CA ARG A 460 -28.04 -5.47 14.46
C ARG A 460 -26.75 -4.98 15.14
N PRO A 461 -25.67 -4.71 14.38
CA PRO A 461 -24.42 -4.23 14.94
C PRO A 461 -24.51 -2.75 15.33
N ASP A 462 -23.79 -2.37 16.39
CA ASP A 462 -23.54 -0.99 16.76
C ASP A 462 -22.43 -0.39 15.86
N ILE A 463 -21.45 -1.21 15.49
CA ILE A 463 -20.24 -0.79 14.75
C ILE A 463 -19.99 -1.78 13.61
N VAL A 464 -19.76 -1.25 12.41
CA VAL A 464 -19.27 -2.03 11.26
C VAL A 464 -17.83 -1.64 10.97
N ILE A 465 -16.94 -2.61 10.89
CA ILE A 465 -15.59 -2.45 10.37
C ILE A 465 -15.58 -3.06 8.97
N SER A 466 -14.99 -2.35 8.01
CA SER A 466 -14.86 -2.84 6.64
C SER A 466 -13.45 -2.54 6.12
N ASP A 467 -12.70 -3.59 5.80
CA ASP A 467 -11.34 -3.51 5.21
C ASP A 467 -11.30 -4.19 3.82
N PRO A 468 -11.99 -3.64 2.80
CA PRO A 468 -12.07 -4.26 1.48
C PRO A 468 -10.72 -4.25 0.75
N ASN A 469 -10.62 -5.13 -0.25
CA ASN A 469 -9.49 -5.17 -1.16
C ASN A 469 -9.35 -3.89 -2.04
N ARG A 470 -8.25 -3.80 -2.80
CA ARG A 470 -7.87 -2.58 -3.58
C ARG A 470 -8.94 -1.97 -4.50
N PRO A 471 -9.85 -2.73 -5.15
CA PRO A 471 -10.99 -2.17 -5.88
C PRO A 471 -11.99 -1.36 -5.05
N GLY A 472 -11.92 -1.42 -3.72
CA GLY A 472 -12.88 -0.85 -2.79
C GLY A 472 -14.14 -1.70 -2.66
N MET A 473 -15.20 -1.12 -2.11
CA MET A 473 -16.46 -1.82 -1.87
C MET A 473 -17.24 -2.03 -3.18
N HIS A 474 -17.71 -3.26 -3.39
CA HIS A 474 -18.66 -3.52 -4.47
C HIS A 474 -20.00 -2.83 -4.18
N MET A 475 -20.73 -2.42 -5.23
CA MET A 475 -21.99 -1.68 -5.09
C MET A 475 -23.06 -2.43 -4.27
N LYS A 476 -23.03 -3.78 -4.28
CA LYS A 476 -23.90 -4.59 -3.41
C LYS A 476 -23.61 -4.40 -1.92
N LEU A 477 -22.34 -4.30 -1.55
CA LEU A 477 -21.93 -4.01 -0.17
C LEU A 477 -22.34 -2.59 0.25
N ILE A 478 -22.13 -1.60 -0.62
CA ILE A 478 -22.60 -0.22 -0.36
C ILE A 478 -24.11 -0.21 -0.07
N LYS A 479 -24.91 -0.86 -0.92
CA LYS A 479 -26.37 -0.98 -0.72
C LYS A 479 -26.72 -1.68 0.59
N PHE A 480 -25.99 -2.74 0.95
CA PHE A 480 -26.17 -3.43 2.21
C PHE A 480 -25.91 -2.51 3.40
N LEU A 481 -24.79 -1.77 3.42
CA LEU A 481 -24.44 -0.86 4.52
C LEU A 481 -25.45 0.29 4.68
N LEU A 482 -25.96 0.83 3.56
CA LEU A 482 -27.00 1.86 3.55
C LEU A 482 -28.37 1.33 4.02
N LYS A 483 -28.67 0.04 3.80
CA LYS A 483 -29.87 -0.63 4.32
C LYS A 483 -29.72 -0.99 5.80
N LEU A 484 -28.55 -1.48 6.20
CA LEU A 484 -28.22 -1.89 7.56
C LEU A 484 -28.32 -0.72 8.54
N LYS A 485 -27.89 0.48 8.10
CA LYS A 485 -27.90 1.72 8.90
C LYS A 485 -27.30 1.49 10.28
N ALA A 486 -26.12 0.86 10.34
CA ALA A 486 -25.40 0.74 11.60
C ALA A 486 -25.08 2.16 12.12
N PRO A 487 -25.12 2.41 13.43
CA PRO A 487 -24.80 3.74 13.98
C PRO A 487 -23.44 4.27 13.51
N GLN A 488 -22.46 3.38 13.35
CA GLN A 488 -21.09 3.73 12.99
C GLN A 488 -20.50 2.76 11.96
N ILE A 489 -19.74 3.30 11.01
CA ILE A 489 -18.89 2.53 10.09
C ILE A 489 -17.45 3.03 10.20
N ILE A 490 -16.52 2.10 10.45
CA ILE A 490 -15.08 2.32 10.35
C ILE A 490 -14.61 1.66 9.05
N TYR A 491 -14.29 2.49 8.07
CA TYR A 491 -13.80 2.04 6.78
C TYR A 491 -12.27 2.15 6.73
N VAL A 492 -11.60 0.99 6.61
CA VAL A 492 -10.15 0.88 6.41
C VAL A 492 -9.88 0.63 4.93
N SER A 493 -8.95 1.36 4.33
CA SER A 493 -8.67 1.22 2.90
C SER A 493 -7.20 1.40 2.55
N CYS A 494 -6.63 0.45 1.81
CA CYS A 494 -5.29 0.53 1.23
C CYS A 494 -5.20 1.32 -0.09
N ASN A 495 -6.31 1.89 -0.57
CA ASN A 495 -6.37 2.64 -1.82
C ASN A 495 -7.21 3.91 -1.65
N PRO A 496 -6.55 5.09 -1.51
CA PRO A 496 -7.26 6.33 -1.21
C PRO A 496 -8.21 6.78 -2.32
N ALA A 497 -7.99 6.36 -3.57
CA ALA A 497 -8.86 6.75 -4.68
C ALA A 497 -10.20 6.02 -4.65
N THR A 498 -10.20 4.71 -4.40
CA THR A 498 -11.44 3.95 -4.22
C THR A 498 -12.08 4.24 -2.88
N CYS A 499 -11.27 4.53 -1.85
CA CYS A 499 -11.75 5.03 -0.57
C CYS A 499 -12.63 6.29 -0.76
N ALA A 500 -12.09 7.32 -1.42
CA ALA A 500 -12.83 8.56 -1.68
C ALA A 500 -14.13 8.34 -2.47
N ARG A 501 -14.11 7.48 -3.50
CA ARG A 501 -15.33 7.09 -4.23
C ARG A 501 -16.38 6.46 -3.31
N ASP A 502 -15.96 5.51 -2.48
CA ASP A 502 -16.91 4.79 -1.61
C ASP A 502 -17.45 5.72 -0.51
N LEU A 503 -16.67 6.69 -0.04
CA LEU A 503 -17.14 7.75 0.86
C LEU A 503 -18.24 8.60 0.20
N ASP A 504 -18.07 9.00 -1.06
CA ASP A 504 -19.10 9.71 -1.83
C ASP A 504 -20.40 8.89 -1.88
N TYR A 505 -20.29 7.59 -2.17
CA TYR A 505 -21.46 6.71 -2.25
C TYR A 505 -22.17 6.52 -0.91
N LEU A 506 -21.45 6.44 0.20
CA LEU A 506 -22.04 6.27 1.53
C LEU A 506 -22.64 7.57 2.08
N CYS A 507 -22.01 8.72 1.79
CA CYS A 507 -22.41 10.01 2.33
C CYS A 507 -23.43 10.74 1.44
N HIS A 508 -23.17 10.84 0.15
CA HIS A 508 -23.98 11.60 -0.80
C HIS A 508 -24.91 10.71 -1.64
N GLY A 509 -24.55 9.44 -1.85
CA GLY A 509 -25.33 8.49 -2.63
C GLY A 509 -24.90 8.40 -4.09
N VAL A 510 -25.70 7.72 -4.91
CA VAL A 510 -25.46 7.47 -6.34
C VAL A 510 -26.74 7.76 -7.11
N MET A 511 -26.85 8.99 -7.59
CA MET A 511 -28.08 9.50 -8.22
C MET A 511 -28.51 8.66 -9.42
N GLU A 512 -27.58 8.28 -10.29
CA GLU A 512 -27.86 7.46 -11.48
C GLU A 512 -28.34 6.04 -11.15
N LYS A 513 -28.21 5.60 -9.89
CA LYS A 513 -28.71 4.30 -9.39
C LYS A 513 -29.87 4.44 -8.41
N ASN A 514 -30.39 5.66 -8.19
CA ASN A 514 -31.40 5.98 -7.19
C ASN A 514 -31.01 5.48 -5.77
N ILE A 515 -29.75 5.66 -5.41
CA ILE A 515 -29.22 5.30 -4.08
C ILE A 515 -28.99 6.60 -3.32
N LYS A 516 -29.61 6.74 -2.15
CA LYS A 516 -29.36 7.86 -1.24
C LYS A 516 -28.29 7.49 -0.22
N GLY A 517 -27.33 8.38 0.01
CA GLY A 517 -26.41 8.29 1.14
C GLY A 517 -27.15 8.55 2.46
N CYS A 518 -26.63 8.04 3.57
CA CYS A 518 -27.23 8.24 4.89
C CYS A 518 -26.21 8.38 6.03
N TYR A 519 -24.94 8.56 5.68
CA TYR A 519 -23.86 8.73 6.64
C TYR A 519 -23.21 10.11 6.50
N LYS A 520 -22.58 10.57 7.58
CA LYS A 520 -21.72 11.76 7.62
C LYS A 520 -20.28 11.33 7.88
N LEU A 521 -19.33 11.90 7.14
CA LEU A 521 -17.91 11.67 7.35
C LEU A 521 -17.43 12.47 8.58
N LYS A 522 -16.83 11.78 9.54
CA LYS A 522 -16.38 12.36 10.82
C LYS A 522 -14.89 12.59 10.88
N SER A 523 -14.13 11.64 10.35
CA SER A 523 -12.68 11.77 10.25
C SER A 523 -12.10 10.91 9.14
N VAL A 524 -10.97 11.34 8.60
CA VAL A 524 -10.09 10.58 7.72
C VAL A 524 -8.69 10.65 8.32
N GLN A 525 -8.13 9.49 8.66
CA GLN A 525 -6.81 9.33 9.23
C GLN A 525 -5.94 8.51 8.27
N PRO A 526 -5.07 9.16 7.47
CA PRO A 526 -4.07 8.45 6.69
C PRO A 526 -3.02 7.83 7.62
N VAL A 527 -2.48 6.68 7.24
CA VAL A 527 -1.41 5.97 7.94
C VAL A 527 -0.39 5.51 6.91
N ASP A 528 0.88 5.82 7.15
CA ASP A 528 1.97 5.29 6.33
C ASP A 528 2.30 3.85 6.74
N MET A 529 1.58 2.88 6.19
CA MET A 529 1.86 1.46 6.44
C MET A 529 3.21 1.01 5.86
N PHE A 530 3.66 1.63 4.78
CA PHE A 530 4.77 1.15 3.95
C PHE A 530 5.67 2.31 3.49
N PRO A 531 6.62 2.74 4.35
CA PRO A 531 7.66 3.71 4.00
C PRO A 531 8.37 3.36 2.69
N HIS A 532 8.77 4.40 1.94
CA HIS A 532 9.42 4.34 0.61
C HIS A 532 8.56 3.79 -0.54
N THR A 533 7.34 3.35 -0.25
CA THR A 533 6.36 2.89 -1.25
C THR A 533 5.24 3.94 -1.39
N PRO A 534 4.54 3.99 -2.54
CA PRO A 534 3.45 4.94 -2.75
C PRO A 534 2.14 4.55 -2.04
N HIS A 535 2.13 3.47 -1.26
CA HIS A 535 0.93 3.02 -0.56
C HIS A 535 0.56 3.94 0.59
N ILE A 536 -0.74 4.07 0.81
CA ILE A 536 -1.35 4.85 1.89
C ILE A 536 -2.54 4.04 2.38
N GLU A 537 -2.58 3.80 3.68
CA GLU A 537 -3.76 3.26 4.35
C GLU A 537 -4.59 4.42 4.88
N CYS A 538 -5.91 4.34 4.80
CA CYS A 538 -6.81 5.34 5.36
C CYS A 538 -7.80 4.68 6.30
N ILE A 539 -7.99 5.25 7.50
CA ILE A 539 -9.11 4.92 8.39
C ILE A 539 -10.12 6.07 8.29
N CYS A 540 -11.34 5.76 7.90
CA CYS A 540 -12.43 6.72 7.80
C CYS A 540 -13.52 6.37 8.80
N LEU A 541 -13.95 7.35 9.58
CA LEU A 541 -15.06 7.22 10.52
C LEU A 541 -16.31 7.83 9.90
N LEU A 542 -17.37 7.04 9.79
CA LEU A 542 -18.69 7.48 9.36
C LEU A 542 -19.71 7.25 10.46
N GLU A 543 -20.59 8.23 10.67
CA GLU A 543 -21.73 8.15 11.59
C GLU A 543 -23.03 8.19 10.80
N LEU A 544 -24.05 7.45 11.24
CA LEU A 544 -25.38 7.56 10.66
C LEU A 544 -25.93 8.97 10.87
N CYS A 545 -26.60 9.53 9.86
CA CYS A 545 -27.27 10.82 10.00
C CYS A 545 -28.52 10.70 10.88
N ASP A 546 -28.71 11.66 11.78
CA ASP A 546 -29.79 11.66 12.79
C ASP A 546 -31.20 11.78 12.18
N ASN A 547 -31.32 12.11 10.89
CA ASN A 547 -32.54 12.05 10.09
C ASN A 547 -32.20 11.77 8.62
N PRO A 548 -32.41 10.54 8.10
CA PRO A 548 -32.18 10.25 6.69
C PRO A 548 -33.31 10.85 5.85
N SER A 549 -33.02 11.95 5.14
CA SER A 549 -33.94 12.63 4.21
C SER A 549 -34.30 11.83 2.96
#